data_AF-A0A6G3CPQ3-F1
#
_entry.id   AF-A0A6G3CPQ3-F1
#
_cell.length_a   1.000
_cell.length_b   1.000
_cell.length_c   1.000
_cell.angle_alpha   90.00
_cell.angle_beta   90.00
_cell.angle_gamma   90.00
#
_symmetry.space_group_name_H-M   'P 1'
#
loop_
_entity.id
_entity.type
_entity.pdbx_description
1 polymer ?
#
loop_
_entity_poly.entity_id
_entity_poly.type
_entity_poly.pdbx_seq_one_letter_code
_entity_poly.pdbx_strand_id
1 'polypeptide(L)'
;MNSTAVRADCAADRAGTLTFDLTAPAPAPAPDSVLLLRRRGAAGRKPGGTVRIPFSRPAPGRLRAVLPAAAELAEGRWDAYV
;
A
#
# COMPACT_ATOMS: atom_id res chain seq x y z
N MET A 1 19.21 2.86 16.43
CA MET A 1 17.74 2.70 16.58
C MET A 1 17.23 1.93 15.37
N ASN A 2 17.25 0.60 15.42
CA ASN A 2 16.68 -0.22 14.33
C ASN A 2 15.16 -0.18 14.46
N SER A 3 14.52 0.71 13.70
CA SER A 3 13.08 0.66 13.53
C SER A 3 12.75 -0.64 12.78
N THR A 4 12.18 -1.62 13.47
CA THR A 4 11.57 -2.85 12.93
C THR A 4 10.29 -2.56 12.14
N ALA A 5 10.18 -1.37 11.54
CA ALA A 5 9.03 -1.01 10.73
C ALA A 5 9.11 -1.77 9.41
N VAL A 6 8.09 -2.56 9.11
CA VAL A 6 7.89 -3.18 7.80
C VAL A 6 7.94 -2.07 6.74
N ARG A 7 8.77 -2.26 5.71
CA ARG A 7 8.93 -1.33 4.59
C ARG A 7 8.40 -1.97 3.32
N ALA A 8 7.73 -1.16 2.52
CA ALA A 8 7.39 -1.50 1.14
C ALA A 8 8.22 -0.62 0.21
N ASP A 9 8.82 -1.24 -0.79
CA ASP A 9 9.38 -0.58 -1.95
C ASP A 9 8.22 -0.11 -2.83
N CYS A 10 8.25 1.15 -3.27
CA CYS A 10 7.21 1.73 -4.12
C CYS A 10 7.83 2.19 -5.44
N ALA A 11 7.26 1.74 -6.56
CA ALA A 11 7.65 2.15 -7.90
C ALA A 11 6.43 2.63 -8.69
N ALA A 12 6.59 3.73 -9.40
CA ALA A 12 5.64 4.22 -10.39
C ALA A 12 6.14 3.88 -11.79
N ASP A 13 5.28 3.33 -12.64
CA ASP A 13 5.57 3.21 -14.07
C ASP A 13 5.18 4.49 -14.83
N ARG A 14 5.47 4.53 -16.15
CA ARG A 14 5.14 5.69 -16.98
C ARG A 14 3.64 5.90 -17.19
N ALA A 15 2.83 4.85 -17.04
CA ALA A 15 1.38 4.95 -17.16
C ALA A 15 0.73 5.49 -15.87
N GLY A 16 1.48 5.56 -14.76
CA GLY A 16 0.99 5.99 -13.46
C GLY A 16 0.55 4.85 -12.55
N THR A 17 0.81 3.58 -12.92
CA THR A 17 0.58 2.44 -12.04
C THR A 17 1.57 2.48 -10.89
N LEU A 18 1.10 2.33 -9.66
CA LEU A 18 1.95 2.18 -8.48
C LEU A 18 2.03 0.72 -8.08
N THR A 19 3.25 0.19 -7.96
CA THR A 19 3.51 -1.14 -7.43
C THR A 19 4.21 -1.00 -6.09
N PHE A 20 3.67 -1.70 -5.09
CA PHE A 20 4.24 -1.82 -3.76
C PHE A 20 4.71 -3.25 -3.54
N ASP A 21 6.00 -3.44 -3.35
CA ASP A 21 6.61 -4.73 -3.05
C ASP A 21 7.14 -4.74 -1.62
N LEU A 22 6.87 -5.80 -0.86
CA LEU A 22 7.42 -5.95 0.47
C LEU A 22 7.73 -7.41 0.79
N THR A 23 8.72 -7.60 1.66
CA THR A 23 8.92 -8.87 2.34
C THR A 23 7.84 -9.03 3.40
N ALA A 24 7.17 -10.17 3.41
CA ALA A 24 6.15 -10.48 4.40
C ALA A 24 6.77 -10.45 5.81
N PRO A 25 6.19 -9.71 6.77
CA PRO A 25 6.68 -9.71 8.14
C PRO A 25 6.54 -11.10 8.77
N ALA A 26 7.30 -11.32 9.85
CA ALA A 26 7.12 -12.46 10.74
C ALA A 26 6.46 -11.97 12.05
N PRO A 27 5.30 -12.54 12.45
CA PRO A 27 4.55 -13.60 11.78
C PRO A 27 3.88 -13.13 10.49
N ALA A 28 3.61 -14.09 9.58
CA ALA A 28 3.01 -13.80 8.28
C ALA A 28 1.64 -13.14 8.41
N PRO A 29 1.31 -12.13 7.57
CA PRO A 29 0.00 -11.49 7.59
C PRO A 29 -1.15 -12.46 7.28
N ALA A 30 -2.32 -12.17 7.87
CA ALA A 30 -3.54 -12.92 7.63
C ALA A 30 -3.90 -12.92 6.13
N PRO A 31 -4.59 -13.95 5.61
CA PRO A 31 -4.91 -14.05 4.18
C PRO A 31 -5.69 -12.86 3.61
N ASP A 32 -6.49 -12.19 4.43
CA ASP A 32 -7.33 -11.03 4.12
C ASP A 32 -6.63 -9.67 4.34
N SER A 33 -5.34 -9.69 4.70
CA SER A 33 -4.56 -8.46 4.87
C SER A 33 -4.44 -7.68 3.56
N VAL A 34 -4.49 -6.35 3.64
CA VAL A 34 -4.44 -5.43 2.50
C VAL A 34 -3.44 -4.31 2.75
N LEU A 35 -2.88 -3.73 1.68
CA LEU A 35 -2.20 -2.45 1.77
C LEU A 35 -3.25 -1.35 1.94
N LEU A 36 -3.10 -0.50 2.95
CA LEU A 36 -3.96 0.66 3.16
C LEU A 36 -3.20 1.94 2.82
N LEU A 37 -3.70 2.70 1.85
CA LEU A 37 -3.30 4.08 1.62
C LEU A 37 -4.25 5.01 2.37
N ARG A 38 -3.71 5.97 3.12
CA ARG A 38 -4.48 7.00 3.82
C ARG A 38 -3.95 8.38 3.53
N ARG A 39 -4.83 9.29 3.10
CA ARG A 39 -4.45 10.68 2.80
C ARG A 39 -4.21 11.44 4.10
N ARG A 40 -3.06 12.13 4.19
CA ARG A 40 -2.73 12.98 5.33
C ARG A 40 -3.55 14.27 5.30
N GLY A 41 -4.00 14.72 6.46
CA GLY A 41 -4.78 15.97 6.57
C GLY A 41 -6.24 15.85 6.12
N ALA A 42 -6.69 14.67 5.71
CA ALA A 42 -8.12 14.40 5.53
C ALA A 42 -8.81 14.38 6.91
N ALA A 43 -9.35 15.53 7.33
CA ALA A 43 -10.15 15.64 8.55
C ALA A 43 -11.50 14.94 8.35
N GLY A 44 -11.79 13.93 9.19
CA GLY A 44 -13.09 13.24 9.26
C GLY A 44 -13.36 12.18 8.18
N ARG A 45 -14.53 11.55 8.26
CA ARG A 45 -15.09 10.50 7.35
C ARG A 45 -15.32 10.99 5.90
N LYS A 46 -14.54 11.93 5.38
CA LYS A 46 -14.70 12.38 3.98
C LYS A 46 -14.41 11.22 3.02
N PRO A 47 -15.30 10.96 2.03
CA PRO A 47 -15.05 10.00 0.97
C PRO A 47 -13.72 10.29 0.27
N GLY A 48 -12.99 9.25 -0.14
CA GLY A 48 -11.72 9.38 -0.87
C GLY A 48 -10.48 9.66 0.02
N GLY A 49 -10.56 9.47 1.34
CA GLY A 49 -9.43 9.59 2.25
C GLY A 49 -8.63 8.29 2.47
N THR A 50 -9.16 7.15 2.02
CA THR A 50 -8.53 5.82 2.16
C THR A 50 -8.72 4.97 0.92
N VAL A 51 -7.72 4.15 0.59
CA VAL A 51 -7.78 3.14 -0.46
C VAL A 51 -7.22 1.83 0.07
N ARG A 52 -7.93 0.73 -0.16
CA ARG A 52 -7.51 -0.63 0.22
C ARG A 52 -7.12 -1.40 -1.03
N ILE A 53 -5.91 -1.93 -1.05
CA ILE A 53 -5.37 -2.66 -2.19
C ILE A 53 -5.04 -4.08 -1.74
N PRO A 54 -5.68 -5.11 -2.31
CA PRO A 54 -5.38 -6.50 -1.97
C PRO A 54 -3.91 -6.84 -2.25
N PHE A 55 -3.32 -7.66 -1.38
CA PHE A 55 -2.02 -8.25 -1.65
C PHE A 55 -2.14 -9.47 -2.55
N SER A 56 -1.30 -9.51 -3.59
CA SER A 56 -0.91 -10.73 -4.28
C SER A 56 0.37 -11.30 -3.66
N ARG A 57 0.62 -12.60 -3.90
CA ARG A 57 1.78 -13.34 -3.37
C ARG A 57 2.63 -13.86 -4.52
N PRO A 58 3.47 -13.01 -5.15
CA PRO A 58 4.21 -13.38 -6.36
C PRO A 58 5.30 -14.44 -6.11
N ALA A 59 5.77 -14.57 -4.86
CA ALA A 59 6.73 -15.58 -4.43
C ALA A 59 6.57 -15.85 -2.92
N PRO A 60 7.09 -16.97 -2.40
CA PRO A 60 7.11 -17.24 -0.96
C PRO A 60 7.73 -16.09 -0.17
N GLY A 61 7.04 -15.63 0.88
CA GLY A 61 7.51 -14.51 1.72
C GLY A 61 7.50 -13.14 1.03
N ARG A 62 6.91 -13.00 -0.16
CA ARG A 62 6.78 -11.72 -0.86
C ARG A 62 5.31 -11.34 -1.02
N LEU A 63 5.01 -10.08 -0.78
CA LEU A 63 3.69 -9.48 -0.99
C LEU A 63 3.82 -8.37 -2.03
N ARG A 64 2.80 -8.26 -2.88
CA ARG A 64 2.70 -7.19 -3.86
C ARG A 64 1.30 -6.60 -3.91
N ALA A 65 1.18 -5.29 -3.76
CA ALA A 65 -0.05 -4.54 -4.00
C ALA A 65 0.14 -3.66 -5.24
N VAL A 66 -0.87 -3.61 -6.11
CA VAL A 66 -0.84 -2.82 -7.34
C VAL A 66 -2.02 -1.86 -7.33
N LEU A 67 -1.73 -0.56 -7.42
CA LEU A 67 -2.73 0.46 -7.70
C LEU A 67 -2.71 0.76 -9.22
N PRO A 68 -3.77 0.39 -9.96
CA PRO A 68 -3.84 0.67 -11.39
C PRO A 68 -3.81 2.17 -11.68
N ALA A 69 -3.25 2.56 -12.82
CA ALA A 69 -3.23 3.95 -13.28
C ALA A 69 -4.61 4.62 -13.36
N ALA A 70 -5.67 3.83 -13.65
CA ALA A 70 -7.04 4.33 -13.71
C ALA A 70 -7.69 4.56 -12.34
N ALA A 71 -7.02 4.19 -11.23
CA ALA A 71 -7.56 4.39 -9.90
C ALA A 71 -7.54 5.88 -9.54
N GLU A 72 -8.71 6.44 -9.22
CA GLU A 72 -8.81 7.83 -8.80
C GLU A 72 -8.26 8.01 -7.39
N LEU A 73 -7.16 8.75 -7.28
CA LEU A 73 -6.63 9.25 -6.01
C LEU A 73 -6.80 10.76 -5.96
N ALA A 74 -7.37 11.25 -4.86
CA ALA A 74 -7.32 12.68 -4.57
C ALA A 74 -5.86 13.13 -4.41
N GLU A 75 -5.53 14.28 -4.99
CA GLU A 75 -4.19 14.86 -4.94
C GLU A 75 -3.69 15.07 -3.51
N GLY A 76 -2.37 14.95 -3.30
CA GLY A 76 -1.72 15.31 -2.05
C GLY A 76 -0.90 14.18 -1.45
N ARG A 77 -0.64 14.26 -0.14
CA ARG A 77 0.22 13.31 0.55
C ARG A 77 -0.55 12.11 1.08
N TRP A 78 -0.06 10.92 0.77
CA TRP A 78 -0.59 9.65 1.24
C TRP A 78 0.45 8.91 2.07
N ASP A 79 0.00 8.30 3.16
CA ASP A 79 0.77 7.39 3.99
C ASP A 79 0.33 5.95 3.68
N ALA A 80 1.29 5.04 3.51
CA ALA A 80 1.04 3.62 3.26
C ALA A 80 1.21 2.80 4.55
N TYR A 81 0.22 1.97 4.85
CA TYR A 81 0.17 1.11 6.03
C TYR A 81 0.14 -0.36 5.59
N VAL A 82 1.00 -1.15 6.22
CA VAL A 82 1.29 -2.57 5.96
C VAL A 82 1.17 -3.38 7.25
#